data_AF-A0AAN8Y2P8-F1
#
_entry.id   AF-A0AAN8Y2P8-F1
#
_cell.length_a   1.000
_cell.length_b   1.000
_cell.length_c   1.000
_cell.angle_alpha   90.00
_cell.angle_beta   90.00
_cell.angle_gamma   90.00
#
_symmetry.space_group_name_H-M   'P 1'
#
loop_
_entity.id
_entity.type
_entity.pdbx_description
1 polymer ?
#
loop_
_entity_poly.entity_id
_entity_poly.type
_entity_poly.pdbx_seq_one_letter_code
_entity_poly.pdbx_strand_id
1 'polypeptide(L)'
;MDIKRVEYTSSAATVVGTGSSNIINECSWTDVDAMRAVKPFANSYAISKTITKKAALEFAEKNGNDLVTVIPTWIHGTFITPQTPGSVSSSMEMTLDNVANAHIFLFDNPNAKRRYTWTSTEDLKRSSLSSKRLLETGFKYKYGLEDMYDGAIECCKQREIL
;
A
#
# COMPACT_ATOMS: atom_id res chain seq x y z
N MET A 1 1.71 24.80 25.75
CA MET A 1 2.51 23.68 25.20
C MET A 1 2.83 24.06 23.77
N ASP A 2 4.12 24.26 23.46
CA ASP A 2 4.54 24.55 22.09
C ASP A 2 4.78 23.24 21.35
N ILE A 3 4.28 23.16 20.11
CA ILE A 3 4.43 21.98 19.26
C ILE A 3 5.86 21.96 18.71
N LYS A 4 6.60 20.89 19.02
CA LYS A 4 8.01 20.74 18.62
C LYS A 4 8.19 20.15 17.22
N ARG A 5 7.31 19.24 16.83
CA ARG A 5 7.34 18.52 15.55
C ARG A 5 5.95 18.08 15.16
N VAL A 6 5.67 18.08 13.87
CA VAL A 6 4.49 17.49 13.27
C VAL A 6 4.90 16.25 12.49
N GLU A 7 4.21 15.14 12.72
CA GLU A 7 4.38 13.91 11.96
C GLU A 7 3.16 13.65 11.08
N TYR A 8 3.38 13.46 9.79
CA TYR A 8 2.31 13.27 8.80
C TYR A 8 2.41 11.89 8.15
N THR A 9 1.33 11.10 8.28
CA THR A 9 1.19 9.81 7.62
C THR A 9 0.76 9.99 6.17
N SER A 10 1.74 9.90 5.28
CA SER A 10 1.54 9.89 3.83
C SER A 10 1.09 8.50 3.35
N SER A 11 1.46 8.11 2.12
CA SER A 11 1.07 6.83 1.52
C SER A 11 1.98 6.52 0.33
N ALA A 12 2.27 5.24 0.08
CA ALA A 12 2.92 4.80 -1.16
C ALA A 12 2.21 5.30 -2.42
N ALA A 13 0.91 5.58 -2.33
CA ALA A 13 0.12 6.19 -3.39
C ALA A 13 0.63 7.59 -3.83
N THR A 14 1.49 8.26 -3.06
CA THR A 14 2.08 9.55 -3.44
C THR A 14 3.37 9.44 -4.25
N VAL A 15 3.91 8.22 -4.39
CA VAL A 15 5.21 7.94 -4.98
C VAL A 15 5.14 6.87 -6.07
N VAL A 16 3.93 6.54 -6.54
CA VAL A 16 3.70 5.62 -7.67
C VAL A 16 4.35 6.24 -8.91
N GLY A 17 5.46 5.65 -9.34
CA GLY A 17 6.31 6.21 -10.40
C GLY A 17 5.68 6.08 -11.78
N THR A 18 5.96 7.06 -12.64
CA THR A 18 5.69 7.02 -14.09
C THR A 18 6.85 6.42 -14.90
N GLY A 19 7.92 5.97 -14.23
CA GLY A 19 9.19 5.56 -14.85
C GLY A 19 9.37 4.07 -15.13
N SER A 20 10.47 3.74 -15.82
CA SER A 20 10.91 2.37 -16.11
C SER A 20 11.57 1.67 -14.91
N SER A 21 12.02 2.41 -13.90
CA SER A 21 12.64 1.86 -12.68
C SER A 21 11.61 1.13 -11.81
N ASN A 22 11.97 -0.08 -11.39
CA ASN A 22 11.16 -0.87 -10.46
C ASN A 22 11.39 -0.48 -8.99
N ILE A 23 12.29 0.46 -8.69
CA ILE A 23 12.56 0.93 -7.32
C ILE A 23 12.18 2.40 -7.23
N ILE A 24 11.30 2.71 -6.26
CA ILE A 24 10.86 4.05 -5.90
C ILE A 24 11.37 4.43 -4.50
N ASN A 25 11.47 5.71 -4.22
CA ASN A 25 12.00 6.25 -2.96
C ASN A 25 11.32 7.58 -2.60
N GLU A 26 11.81 8.27 -1.58
CA GLU A 26 11.23 9.51 -1.05
C GLU A 26 11.30 10.69 -2.03
N CYS A 27 12.18 10.63 -3.03
CA CYS A 27 12.31 11.63 -4.10
C CYS A 27 11.31 11.42 -5.24
N SER A 28 10.65 10.25 -5.27
CA SER A 28 9.66 9.92 -6.29
C SER A 28 8.33 10.62 -6.00
N TRP A 29 7.57 10.96 -7.04
CA TRP A 29 6.26 11.60 -6.91
C TRP A 29 5.29 11.04 -7.94
N THR A 30 4.05 10.86 -7.51
CA THR A 30 2.94 10.54 -8.42
C THR A 30 2.58 11.74 -9.28
N ASP A 31 2.40 11.47 -10.57
CA ASP A 31 1.90 12.43 -11.54
C ASP A 31 0.38 12.53 -11.42
N VAL A 32 -0.08 13.65 -10.85
CA VAL A 32 -1.50 13.92 -10.61
C VAL A 32 -2.29 14.07 -11.91
N ASP A 33 -1.67 14.62 -12.95
CA ASP A 33 -2.36 14.87 -14.22
C ASP A 33 -2.49 13.57 -15.02
N ALA A 34 -1.46 12.72 -14.99
CA ALA A 34 -1.56 11.36 -15.51
C ALA A 34 -2.64 10.55 -14.77
N MET A 35 -2.72 10.66 -13.44
CA MET A 35 -3.75 9.98 -12.62
C MET A 35 -5.17 10.44 -12.98
N ARG A 36 -5.36 11.75 -13.22
CA ARG A 36 -6.65 12.31 -13.68
C ARG A 36 -7.06 11.80 -15.07
N ALA A 37 -6.08 11.61 -15.96
CA ALA A 37 -6.31 11.14 -17.32
C ALA A 37 -6.62 9.64 -17.38
N VAL A 38 -5.79 8.80 -16.75
CA VAL A 38 -5.89 7.33 -16.82
C VAL A 38 -6.98 6.78 -15.89
N LYS A 39 -7.20 7.43 -14.74
CA LYS A 39 -8.17 7.02 -13.70
C LYS A 39 -8.00 5.56 -13.23
N PRO A 40 -6.80 5.14 -12.80
CA PRO A 40 -6.58 3.78 -12.32
C PRO A 40 -7.30 3.49 -10.99
N PHE A 41 -7.25 2.24 -10.53
CA PHE A 41 -7.75 1.86 -9.20
C PHE A 41 -7.22 2.81 -8.10
N ALA A 42 -8.10 3.19 -7.17
CA ALA A 42 -7.81 4.14 -6.08
C ALA A 42 -7.29 5.53 -6.55
N ASN A 43 -7.58 5.95 -7.78
CA ASN A 43 -7.17 7.26 -8.33
C ASN A 43 -7.45 8.45 -7.41
N SER A 44 -8.68 8.61 -6.94
CA SER A 44 -9.08 9.74 -6.07
C SER A 44 -8.26 9.79 -4.78
N TYR A 45 -7.98 8.62 -4.20
CA TYR A 45 -7.13 8.48 -3.02
C TYR A 45 -5.68 8.87 -3.34
N ALA A 46 -5.11 8.40 -4.46
CA ALA A 46 -3.75 8.74 -4.87
C ALA A 46 -3.58 10.24 -5.12
N ILE A 47 -4.52 10.86 -5.86
CA ILE A 47 -4.54 12.30 -6.10
C ILE A 47 -4.60 13.06 -4.77
N SER A 48 -5.58 12.74 -3.92
CA SER A 48 -5.80 13.41 -2.63
C SER A 48 -4.56 13.34 -1.74
N LYS A 49 -4.00 12.14 -1.53
CA LYS A 49 -2.79 11.96 -0.72
C LYS A 49 -1.61 12.75 -1.28
N THR A 50 -1.46 12.81 -2.61
CA THR A 50 -0.35 13.51 -3.28
C THR A 50 -0.45 15.01 -3.10
N ILE A 51 -1.61 15.61 -3.40
CA ILE A 51 -1.79 17.06 -3.26
C ILE A 51 -1.69 17.52 -1.81
N THR A 52 -2.23 16.74 -0.86
CA THR A 52 -2.14 17.06 0.57
C THR A 52 -0.70 17.00 1.06
N LYS A 53 0.10 15.99 0.64
CA LYS A 53 1.52 15.91 1.01
C LYS A 53 2.31 17.12 0.47
N LYS A 54 2.09 17.50 -0.81
CA LYS A 54 2.74 18.68 -1.40
C LYS A 54 2.41 19.95 -0.62
N ALA A 55 1.13 20.20 -0.36
CA ALA A 55 0.67 21.35 0.40
C ALA A 55 1.24 21.38 1.84
N ALA A 56 1.29 20.23 2.52
CA ALA A 56 1.85 20.14 3.87
C ALA A 56 3.35 20.48 3.90
N LEU A 57 4.13 19.98 2.93
CA LEU A 57 5.56 20.28 2.82
C LEU A 57 5.81 21.76 2.54
N GLU A 58 5.09 22.34 1.57
CA GLU A 58 5.18 23.77 1.26
C GLU A 58 4.80 24.66 2.46
N PHE A 59 3.74 24.28 3.18
CA PHE A 59 3.30 25.01 4.36
C PHE A 59 4.38 24.96 5.46
N ALA A 60 4.94 23.78 5.72
CA ALA A 60 5.96 23.63 6.75
C ALA A 60 7.24 24.42 6.41
N GLU A 61 7.68 24.39 5.14
CA GLU A 61 8.84 25.16 4.68
C GLU A 61 8.62 26.67 4.84
N LYS A 62 7.45 27.18 4.43
CA LYS A 62 7.12 28.61 4.52
C LYS A 62 7.01 29.14 5.95
N ASN A 63 6.57 28.30 6.88
CA ASN A 63 6.31 28.70 8.26
C ASN A 63 7.38 28.22 9.25
N GLY A 64 8.47 27.59 8.77
CA GLY A 64 9.53 27.06 9.61
C GLY A 64 9.08 25.95 10.57
N ASN A 65 8.08 25.16 10.18
CA ASN A 65 7.61 24.03 11.00
C ASN A 65 8.49 22.80 10.77
N ASP A 66 8.88 22.12 11.85
CA ASP A 66 9.51 20.80 11.79
C ASP A 66 8.44 19.75 11.41
N LEU A 67 8.37 19.43 10.11
CA LEU A 67 7.46 18.42 9.57
C LEU A 67 8.25 17.19 9.10
N VAL A 68 7.83 16.02 9.58
CA VAL A 68 8.31 14.71 9.11
C VAL A 68 7.15 13.96 8.46
N THR A 69 7.39 13.39 7.27
CA THR A 69 6.39 12.55 6.59
C THR A 69 6.85 11.11 6.52
N VAL A 70 5.99 10.17 6.92
CA VAL A 70 6.22 8.72 6.73
C VAL A 70 5.37 8.23 5.56
N ILE A 71 5.95 7.42 4.67
CA ILE A 71 5.30 6.87 3.48
C ILE A 71 5.08 5.36 3.70
N PRO A 72 3.99 4.95 4.36
CA PRO A 72 3.69 3.53 4.52
C PRO A 72 3.29 2.92 3.17
N THR A 73 3.63 1.64 3.00
CA THR A 73 3.07 0.77 1.96
C THR A 73 1.79 0.11 2.48
N TRP A 74 1.43 -1.06 1.96
CA TRP A 74 0.28 -1.81 2.45
C TRP A 74 0.46 -2.20 3.91
N ILE A 75 -0.43 -1.71 4.78
CA ILE A 75 -0.37 -2.00 6.22
C ILE A 75 -1.14 -3.30 6.47
N HIS A 76 -0.44 -4.28 7.02
CA HIS A 76 -0.96 -5.59 7.36
C HIS A 76 -0.47 -6.02 8.75
N GLY A 77 -1.25 -6.83 9.46
CA GLY A 77 -0.96 -7.20 10.85
C GLY A 77 -2.19 -7.34 11.73
N THR A 78 -1.95 -7.60 13.01
CA THR A 78 -2.97 -7.62 14.06
C THR A 78 -3.72 -6.29 14.16
N PHE A 79 -5.02 -6.33 14.43
CA PHE A 79 -5.84 -5.12 14.56
C PHE A 79 -6.83 -5.21 15.74
N ILE A 80 -7.03 -4.08 16.40
CA ILE A 80 -7.92 -3.97 17.56
C ILE A 80 -9.30 -3.42 17.13
N THR A 81 -9.38 -2.75 15.99
CA THR A 81 -10.61 -2.12 15.48
C THR A 81 -11.76 -3.13 15.37
N PRO A 82 -13.02 -2.73 15.64
CA PRO A 82 -14.17 -3.64 15.54
C PRO A 82 -14.35 -4.20 14.12
N GLN A 83 -14.17 -3.33 13.12
CA GLN A 83 -14.20 -3.68 11.70
C GLN A 83 -12.82 -4.08 11.20
N THR A 84 -12.78 -5.00 10.25
CA THR A 84 -11.56 -5.36 9.52
C THR A 84 -11.00 -4.14 8.80
N PRO A 85 -9.74 -3.74 9.04
CA PRO A 85 -9.12 -2.67 8.29
C PRO A 85 -9.16 -2.98 6.78
N GLY A 86 -9.53 -1.99 5.95
CA GLY A 86 -9.64 -2.19 4.51
C GLY A 86 -8.36 -2.74 3.88
N SER A 87 -7.18 -2.35 4.37
CA SER A 87 -5.90 -2.90 3.92
C SER A 87 -5.75 -4.39 4.24
N VAL A 88 -6.25 -4.87 5.38
CA VAL A 88 -6.26 -6.29 5.74
C VAL A 88 -7.27 -7.04 4.88
N SER A 89 -8.51 -6.54 4.76
CA SER A 89 -9.57 -7.16 3.94
C SER A 89 -9.08 -7.38 2.51
N SER A 90 -8.60 -6.33 1.85
CA SER A 90 -8.14 -6.41 0.46
C SER A 90 -6.97 -7.36 0.25
N SER A 91 -6.09 -7.54 1.24
CA SER A 91 -5.00 -8.54 1.15
C SER A 91 -5.48 -9.97 1.41
N MET A 92 -6.49 -10.16 2.26
CA MET A 92 -7.05 -11.48 2.58
C MET A 92 -8.00 -11.99 1.48
N GLU A 93 -8.74 -11.10 0.82
CA GLU A 93 -9.57 -11.42 -0.37
C GLU A 93 -8.73 -12.01 -1.52
N MET A 94 -7.41 -11.76 -1.53
CA MET A 94 -6.50 -12.30 -2.54
C MET A 94 -6.14 -13.78 -2.33
N THR A 95 -6.43 -14.41 -1.19
CA THR A 95 -5.63 -15.56 -0.73
C THR A 95 -6.30 -16.94 -0.58
N LEU A 96 -7.60 -17.16 -0.85
CA LEU A 96 -8.11 -18.54 -0.93
C LEU A 96 -9.27 -18.77 -1.92
N ASP A 97 -10.37 -18.04 -1.79
CA ASP A 97 -11.57 -18.27 -2.61
C ASP A 97 -11.33 -18.01 -4.10
N ASN A 98 -10.58 -16.95 -4.43
CA ASN A 98 -10.27 -16.63 -5.81
C ASN A 98 -9.35 -17.68 -6.45
N VAL A 99 -8.44 -18.26 -5.67
CA VAL A 99 -7.56 -19.34 -6.13
C VAL A 99 -8.38 -20.62 -6.31
N ALA A 100 -9.21 -20.98 -5.33
CA ALA A 100 -10.09 -22.15 -5.41
C ALA A 100 -11.07 -22.05 -6.59
N ASN A 101 -11.72 -20.90 -6.78
CA ASN A 101 -12.61 -20.64 -7.91
C ASN A 101 -11.87 -20.68 -9.25
N ALA A 102 -10.66 -20.12 -9.33
CA ALA A 102 -9.83 -20.23 -10.52
C ALA A 102 -9.47 -21.68 -10.84
N HIS A 103 -9.17 -22.49 -9.82
CA HIS A 103 -8.94 -23.93 -9.98
C HIS A 103 -10.17 -24.67 -10.49
N ILE A 104 -11.34 -24.44 -9.90
CA ILE A 104 -12.62 -25.03 -10.34
C ILE A 104 -12.92 -24.64 -11.78
N PHE A 105 -12.83 -23.34 -12.10
CA PHE A 105 -13.09 -22.83 -13.44
C PHE A 105 -12.15 -23.44 -14.50
N LEU A 106 -10.85 -23.52 -14.21
CA LEU A 106 -9.88 -24.11 -15.14
C LEU A 106 -10.04 -25.62 -15.27
N PHE A 107 -10.53 -26.31 -14.24
CA PHE A 107 -10.84 -27.73 -14.29
C PHE A 107 -12.02 -28.01 -15.23
N ASP A 108 -13.09 -27.23 -15.14
CA ASP A 108 -14.30 -27.42 -15.95
C ASP A 108 -14.17 -26.86 -17.38
N ASN A 109 -13.16 -26.04 -17.66
CA ASN A 109 -12.99 -25.41 -18.96
C ASN A 109 -12.19 -26.31 -19.92
N PRO A 110 -12.81 -26.93 -20.95
CA PRO A 110 -12.11 -27.84 -21.88
C PRO A 110 -11.07 -27.13 -22.76
N ASN A 111 -11.11 -25.80 -22.83
CA ASN A 111 -10.13 -24.99 -23.54
C ASN A 111 -8.93 -24.60 -22.66
N ALA A 112 -8.94 -24.95 -21.36
CA ALA A 112 -7.85 -24.64 -20.45
C ALA A 112 -6.56 -25.35 -20.89
N LYS A 113 -5.47 -24.59 -21.07
CA LYS A 113 -4.17 -25.12 -21.52
C LYS A 113 -3.01 -24.42 -20.84
N ARG A 114 -2.06 -25.22 -20.34
CA ARG A 114 -0.74 -24.81 -19.85
C ARG A 114 -0.79 -23.96 -18.57
N ARG A 115 -0.51 -22.65 -18.63
CA ARG A 115 -0.23 -21.79 -17.48
C ARG A 115 -1.14 -20.56 -17.50
N TYR A 116 -1.68 -20.21 -16.34
CA TYR A 116 -2.52 -19.03 -16.13
C TYR A 116 -1.88 -18.16 -15.05
N THR A 117 -1.74 -16.87 -15.31
CA THR A 117 -1.37 -15.87 -14.32
C THR A 117 -2.65 -15.22 -13.79
N TRP A 118 -2.75 -15.06 -12.48
CA TRP A 118 -3.82 -14.28 -11.87
C TRP A 118 -3.20 -13.09 -11.13
N THR A 119 -3.82 -11.92 -11.28
CA THR A 119 -3.51 -10.72 -10.52
C THR A 119 -4.82 -10.01 -10.24
N SER A 120 -5.02 -9.53 -9.01
CA SER A 120 -6.15 -8.65 -8.68
C SER A 120 -5.95 -7.23 -9.21
N THR A 121 -4.77 -6.92 -9.76
CA THR A 121 -4.39 -5.61 -10.26
C THR A 121 -3.60 -5.75 -11.56
N GLU A 122 -4.29 -5.80 -12.69
CA GLU A 122 -3.64 -5.92 -14.02
C GLU A 122 -2.84 -4.65 -14.41
N ASP A 123 -3.19 -3.49 -13.84
CA ASP A 123 -2.62 -2.19 -14.25
C ASP A 123 -1.53 -1.63 -13.31
N LEU A 124 -1.22 -2.30 -12.18
CA LEU A 124 -0.24 -1.80 -11.22
C LEU A 124 1.14 -2.41 -11.50
N LYS A 125 1.99 -1.63 -12.19
CA LYS A 125 3.42 -1.94 -12.30
C LYS A 125 4.05 -1.96 -10.91
N ARG A 126 4.38 -3.16 -10.41
CA ARG A 126 4.88 -3.38 -9.05
C ARG A 126 6.26 -2.75 -8.89
N SER A 127 6.31 -1.58 -8.26
CA SER A 127 7.54 -0.92 -7.85
C SER A 127 7.76 -1.15 -6.36
N SER A 128 9.01 -1.47 -5.99
CA SER A 128 9.42 -1.64 -4.60
C SER A 128 9.79 -0.29 -4.00
N LEU A 129 9.18 0.06 -2.87
CA LEU A 129 9.55 1.25 -2.10
C LEU A 129 10.79 0.97 -1.26
N SER A 130 11.88 1.69 -1.54
CA SER A 130 13.12 1.59 -0.76
C SER A 130 12.93 2.21 0.61
N SER A 131 13.31 1.47 1.66
CA SER A 131 13.35 1.97 3.05
C SER A 131 14.78 2.29 3.52
N LYS A 132 15.72 2.46 2.58
CA LYS A 132 17.14 2.65 2.88
C LYS A 132 17.40 3.84 3.82
N ARG A 133 16.80 5.01 3.56
CA ARG A 133 16.98 6.20 4.42
C ARG A 133 16.47 5.96 5.83
N LEU A 134 15.35 5.25 5.99
CA LEU A 134 14.81 4.89 7.31
C LEU A 134 15.78 3.97 8.05
N LEU A 135 16.30 2.94 7.38
CA LEU A 135 17.26 2.01 7.98
C LEU A 135 18.58 2.69 8.36
N GLU A 136 19.05 3.66 7.57
CA GLU A 136 20.24 4.47 7.87
C GLU A 136 20.08 5.32 9.14
N THR A 137 18.85 5.59 9.60
CA THR A 137 18.62 6.25 10.91
C THR A 137 18.84 5.33 12.11
N GLY A 138 19.07 4.03 11.89
CA GLY A 138 19.17 3.01 12.94
C GLY A 138 17.85 2.30 13.24
N PHE A 139 16.77 2.59 12.49
CA PHE A 139 15.50 1.86 12.60
C PHE A 139 15.68 0.37 12.29
N LYS A 140 14.97 -0.49 13.03
CA LYS A 140 14.96 -1.93 12.83
C LYS A 140 13.53 -2.42 12.72
N TYR A 141 13.24 -3.16 11.65
CA TYR A 141 11.98 -3.89 11.57
C TYR A 141 11.93 -4.94 12.68
N LYS A 142 10.80 -4.98 13.39
CA LYS A 142 10.54 -5.97 14.43
C LYS A 142 9.91 -7.25 13.90
N TYR A 143 9.13 -7.13 12.82
CA TYR A 143 8.29 -8.20 12.28
C TYR A 143 8.65 -8.46 10.82
N GLY A 144 8.68 -9.74 10.45
CA GLY A 144 8.75 -10.19 9.07
C GLY A 144 7.37 -10.22 8.41
N LEU A 145 7.34 -10.55 7.11
CA LEU A 145 6.07 -10.68 6.38
C LEU A 145 5.18 -11.78 6.97
N GLU A 146 5.74 -12.93 7.31
CA GLU A 146 5.02 -14.07 7.90
C GLU A 146 4.31 -13.66 9.20
N ASP A 147 5.03 -13.04 10.14
CA ASP A 147 4.47 -12.52 11.40
C ASP A 147 3.27 -11.58 11.16
N MET A 148 3.35 -10.72 10.14
CA MET A 148 2.29 -9.77 9.81
C MET A 148 1.05 -10.48 9.27
N TYR A 149 1.21 -11.50 8.41
CA TYR A 149 0.09 -12.27 7.88
C TYR A 149 -0.52 -13.18 8.95
N ASP A 150 0.29 -13.89 9.72
CA ASP A 150 -0.18 -14.75 10.80
C ASP A 150 -1.00 -13.96 11.83
N GLY A 151 -0.50 -12.79 12.24
CA GLY A 151 -1.23 -11.93 13.18
C GLY A 151 -2.55 -11.40 12.62
N ALA A 152 -2.62 -11.10 11.31
CA ALA A 152 -3.86 -10.67 10.68
C ALA A 152 -4.87 -11.83 10.55
N ILE A 153 -4.41 -13.01 10.14
CA ILE A 153 -5.22 -14.24 10.03
C ILE A 153 -5.80 -14.61 11.38
N GLU A 154 -4.97 -14.60 12.43
CA GLU A 154 -5.42 -14.90 13.80
C GLU A 154 -6.52 -13.93 14.25
N CYS A 155 -6.33 -12.63 14.00
CA CYS A 155 -7.33 -11.62 14.31
C CYS A 155 -8.65 -11.83 13.55
N CYS A 156 -8.58 -12.22 12.27
CA CYS A 156 -9.77 -12.52 11.48
C CYS A 156 -10.52 -13.76 12.00
N LYS A 157 -9.80 -14.84 12.33
CA LYS A 157 -10.38 -16.08 12.89
C LYS A 157 -11.07 -15.83 14.24
N GLN A 158 -10.43 -15.09 15.14
CA GLN A 158 -10.99 -14.77 16.47
C GLN A 158 -12.29 -13.96 16.40
N ARG A 159 -12.56 -13.33 15.26
CA ARG A 159 -13.70 -12.44 15.02
C ARG A 159 -14.69 -13.01 14.02
N GLU A 160 -14.54 -14.27 13.63
CA GLU A 160 -15.41 -14.98 12.68
C GLU A 160 -15.53 -14.25 11.32
N ILE A 161 -14.47 -13.53 10.92
CA ILE A 161 -14.33 -12.93 9.58
C ILE A 161 -13.83 -13.97 8.57
N LEU A 162 -13.06 -14.96 9.06
CA LEU A 162 -12.49 -16.10 8.34
C LEU A 162 -12.79 -17.40 9.09
#